data_AF-A0A382JUB9-F1
#
_entry.id   AF-A0A382JUB9-F1
#
_cell.length_a   1.000
_cell.length_b   1.000
_cell.length_c   1.000
_cell.angle_alpha   90.00
_cell.angle_beta   90.00
_cell.angle_gamma   90.00
#
_symmetry.space_group_name_H-M   'P 1'
#
loop_
_entity.id
_entity.type
_entity.pdbx_description
1 polymer ?
#
loop_
_entity_poly.entity_id
_entity_poly.type
_entity_poly.pdbx_seq_one_letter_code
_entity_poly.pdbx_strand_id
1 'polypeptide(L)'
;ILQSILLSIFVRKNSNISENIGIMLPNTNTLPILFFALQFIGRVPAMLNFSSGAFAIRRACETAQIKIIYTSKLFIERAKLDNAIKELNKKYTIYYLEDIKEKISITSKISAFIKQLYVTKYYYKQKINKDPDATAVILFTSGSEGHPKGVALSHRNLLSNYAQVRCHIEFSPSDTIFCCLPLYHSFGLNAGFLMPLFGGAKIFLYPTPLDYRVIPELIFKLNATILFGTNTFFKGYAHYAAANDFKTLKYTVAGAEKLHKDTIKLWQEKFNIKILQGYGVTETSPVISVNDLKRNKEGTVGRIMEDMNYYIKSVEGIKKGGRLVVKGPNIMLGYLLHNSPGVLQPPSTERGSGWYDTGDIADIDKEGFITILGRAKRFAKIGGEMVSLSAAEELAALTWPQTKNACISIIDENERERIILVTENKNANLKEL
;
A
#
# COMPACT_ATOMS: atom_id res chain seq x y z
N ILE A 1 -7.99 -18.84 11.30
CA ILE A 1 -9.46 -18.95 11.48
C ILE A 1 -9.87 -19.01 12.96
N LEU A 2 -9.53 -20.07 13.71
CA LEU A 2 -9.94 -20.22 15.13
C LEU A 2 -9.65 -18.98 16.00
N GLN A 3 -8.43 -18.47 15.95
CA GLN A 3 -8.01 -17.31 16.73
C GLN A 3 -8.81 -16.06 16.38
N SER A 4 -9.17 -15.85 15.10
CA SER A 4 -10.03 -14.74 14.68
C SER A 4 -11.44 -14.89 15.22
N ILE A 5 -12.02 -16.10 15.16
CA ILE A 5 -13.34 -16.39 15.74
C ILE A 5 -13.31 -16.13 17.25
N LEU A 6 -12.27 -16.59 17.94
CA LEU A 6 -12.11 -16.38 19.39
C LEU A 6 -12.02 -14.91 19.73
N LEU A 7 -11.13 -14.16 19.06
CA LEU A 7 -10.97 -12.71 19.29
C LEU A 7 -12.27 -11.96 19.01
N SER A 8 -13.03 -12.38 18.00
CA SER A 8 -14.29 -11.74 17.62
C SER A 8 -15.36 -11.76 18.73
N ILE A 9 -15.30 -12.74 19.66
CA ILE A 9 -16.22 -12.80 20.82
C ILE A 9 -16.04 -11.57 21.72
N PHE A 10 -14.81 -11.11 21.88
CA PHE A 10 -14.47 -9.98 22.73
C PHE A 10 -14.68 -8.66 22.01
N VAL A 11 -14.22 -8.56 20.76
CA VAL A 11 -14.38 -7.36 19.93
C VAL A 11 -15.85 -7.01 19.71
N ARG A 12 -16.72 -8.02 19.56
CA ARG A 12 -18.17 -7.82 19.42
C ARG A 12 -18.81 -7.10 20.60
N LYS A 13 -18.33 -7.31 21.83
CA LYS A 13 -18.91 -6.70 23.04
C LYS A 13 -18.66 -5.19 23.11
N ASN A 14 -17.61 -4.73 22.44
CA ASN A 14 -17.12 -3.35 22.58
C ASN A 14 -17.41 -2.49 21.36
N SER A 15 -18.02 -3.03 20.30
CA SER A 15 -18.22 -2.32 19.03
C SER A 15 -19.62 -2.56 18.47
N ASN A 16 -20.05 -1.73 17.53
CA ASN A 16 -21.33 -1.85 16.82
C ASN A 16 -21.14 -2.47 15.43
N ILE A 17 -22.24 -3.01 14.88
CA ILE A 17 -22.24 -3.52 13.49
C ILE A 17 -21.94 -2.35 12.54
N SER A 18 -21.14 -2.62 11.51
CA SER A 18 -20.69 -1.67 10.50
C SER A 18 -19.83 -0.50 11.02
N GLU A 19 -19.39 -0.56 12.28
CA GLU A 19 -18.48 0.44 12.83
C GLU A 19 -17.07 0.31 12.24
N ASN A 20 -16.45 1.46 11.95
CA ASN A 20 -15.05 1.56 11.54
C ASN A 20 -14.14 1.41 12.78
N ILE A 21 -13.29 0.40 12.78
CA ILE A 21 -12.41 0.07 13.91
C ILE A 21 -10.97 0.29 13.50
N GLY A 22 -10.28 1.17 14.22
CA GLY A 22 -8.87 1.46 14.01
C GLY A 22 -8.00 0.25 14.38
N ILE A 23 -7.14 -0.17 13.45
CA ILE A 23 -6.07 -1.15 13.72
C ILE A 23 -4.74 -0.41 13.70
N MET A 24 -4.03 -0.44 14.82
CA MET A 24 -2.71 0.15 14.95
C MET A 24 -1.72 -0.91 15.46
N LEU A 25 -1.27 -1.78 14.55
CA LEU A 25 -0.43 -2.95 14.83
C LEU A 25 0.68 -3.08 13.78
N PRO A 26 1.84 -3.65 14.15
CA PRO A 26 2.90 -3.99 13.21
C PRO A 26 2.56 -5.28 12.45
N ASN A 27 3.34 -5.60 11.41
CA ASN A 27 3.23 -6.86 10.68
C ASN A 27 3.60 -8.05 11.57
N THR A 28 2.60 -8.58 12.26
CA THR A 28 2.70 -9.72 13.18
C THR A 28 1.43 -10.53 13.07
N ASN A 29 1.42 -11.77 13.54
CA ASN A 29 0.26 -12.66 13.43
C ASN A 29 -1.02 -12.11 14.11
N THR A 30 -0.91 -11.20 15.06
CA THR A 30 -2.08 -10.59 15.72
C THR A 30 -2.87 -9.67 14.79
N LEU A 31 -2.19 -8.99 13.85
CA LEU A 31 -2.82 -8.10 12.88
C LEU A 31 -3.84 -8.84 11.98
N PRO A 32 -3.48 -9.90 11.23
CA PRO A 32 -4.44 -10.61 10.39
C PRO A 32 -5.53 -11.31 11.22
N ILE A 33 -5.20 -11.76 12.43
CA ILE A 33 -6.19 -12.34 13.35
C ILE A 33 -7.29 -11.32 13.66
N LEU A 34 -6.91 -10.09 14.04
CA LEU A 34 -7.84 -9.01 14.33
C LEU A 34 -8.57 -8.52 13.07
N PHE A 35 -7.86 -8.34 11.96
CA PHE A 35 -8.44 -7.93 10.68
C PHE A 35 -9.61 -8.83 10.27
N PHE A 36 -9.39 -10.16 10.26
CA PHE A 36 -10.46 -11.11 9.94
C PHE A 36 -11.48 -11.27 11.07
N ALA A 37 -11.09 -11.09 12.34
CA ALA A 37 -12.04 -11.12 13.44
C ALA A 37 -13.11 -10.03 13.28
N LEU A 38 -12.70 -8.82 12.88
CA LEU A 38 -13.58 -7.68 12.62
C LEU A 38 -14.53 -7.94 11.45
N GLN A 39 -14.00 -8.36 10.30
CA GLN A 39 -14.83 -8.68 9.13
C GLN A 39 -15.81 -9.82 9.41
N PHE A 40 -15.38 -10.86 10.14
CA PHE A 40 -16.23 -12.00 10.50
C PHE A 40 -17.47 -11.62 11.32
N ILE A 41 -17.45 -10.46 11.97
CA ILE A 41 -18.56 -9.92 12.77
C ILE A 41 -19.14 -8.64 12.18
N GLY A 42 -18.80 -8.30 10.93
CA GLY A 42 -19.35 -7.16 10.20
C GLY A 42 -18.89 -5.80 10.73
N ARG A 43 -17.64 -5.67 11.19
CA ARG A 43 -16.96 -4.40 11.46
C ARG A 43 -15.98 -4.13 10.31
N VAL A 44 -15.66 -2.86 10.08
CA VAL A 44 -14.75 -2.44 9.01
C VAL A 44 -13.38 -2.12 9.61
N PRO A 45 -12.33 -2.90 9.32
CA PRO A 45 -10.96 -2.54 9.65
C PRO A 45 -10.56 -1.21 8.99
N ALA A 46 -10.05 -0.28 9.79
CA ALA A 46 -9.42 0.94 9.32
C ALA A 46 -7.93 0.92 9.71
N MET A 47 -7.04 0.77 8.73
CA MET A 47 -5.62 0.53 9.00
C MET A 47 -4.88 1.84 9.27
N LEU A 48 -4.48 2.09 10.51
CA LEU A 48 -3.86 3.35 10.90
C LEU A 48 -2.34 3.30 10.68
N ASN A 49 -1.83 4.27 9.92
CA ASN A 49 -0.39 4.44 9.74
C ASN A 49 0.24 5.04 11.00
N PHE A 50 0.77 4.18 11.87
CA PHE A 50 1.40 4.60 13.12
C PHE A 50 2.68 5.42 12.94
N SER A 51 3.33 5.35 11.77
CA SER A 51 4.54 6.15 11.47
C SER A 51 4.24 7.62 11.15
N SER A 52 2.96 7.96 10.88
CA SER A 52 2.54 9.33 10.52
C SER A 52 2.42 10.30 11.71
N GLY A 53 2.58 9.80 12.93
CA GLY A 53 2.47 10.59 14.16
C GLY A 53 1.02 10.81 14.63
N ALA A 54 0.87 11.20 15.89
CA ALA A 54 -0.42 11.28 16.58
C ALA A 54 -1.42 12.22 15.91
N PHE A 55 -0.95 13.34 15.36
CA PHE A 55 -1.79 14.32 14.68
C PHE A 55 -2.46 13.71 13.44
N ALA A 56 -1.69 13.07 12.57
CA ALA A 56 -2.22 12.43 11.36
C ALA A 56 -3.16 11.27 11.71
N ILE A 57 -2.83 10.46 12.72
CA ILE A 57 -3.70 9.39 13.20
C ILE A 57 -5.03 9.95 13.72
N ARG A 58 -5.00 11.04 14.49
CA ARG A 58 -6.22 11.71 14.97
C ARG A 58 -7.09 12.17 13.79
N ARG A 59 -6.50 12.76 12.76
CA ARG A 59 -7.23 13.20 11.56
C ARG A 59 -7.82 12.03 10.77
N ALA A 60 -7.08 10.93 10.65
CA ALA A 60 -7.59 9.69 10.05
C ALA A 60 -8.82 9.17 10.80
N CYS A 61 -8.76 9.14 12.14
CA CYS A 61 -9.89 8.75 12.97
C CYS A 61 -11.09 9.69 12.82
N GLU A 62 -10.89 11.00 12.72
CA GLU A 62 -11.97 11.96 12.47
C GLU A 62 -12.63 11.73 11.11
N THR A 63 -11.82 11.65 10.04
CA THR A 63 -12.28 11.43 8.66
C THR A 63 -13.12 10.15 8.51
N ALA A 64 -12.69 9.07 9.16
CA ALA A 64 -13.36 7.77 9.10
C ALA A 64 -14.30 7.49 10.29
N GLN A 65 -14.57 8.49 11.13
CA GLN A 65 -15.43 8.38 12.32
C GLN A 65 -15.07 7.21 13.26
N ILE A 66 -13.77 6.94 13.41
CA ILE A 66 -13.25 5.87 14.28
C ILE A 66 -13.36 6.33 15.73
N LYS A 67 -13.96 5.49 16.58
CA LYS A 67 -14.05 5.70 18.04
C LYS A 67 -13.12 4.77 18.82
N ILE A 68 -12.84 3.59 18.27
CA ILE A 68 -12.14 2.50 18.93
C ILE A 68 -10.88 2.16 18.15
N ILE A 69 -9.76 2.02 18.84
CA ILE A 69 -8.47 1.61 18.28
C ILE A 69 -7.98 0.37 19.03
N TYR A 70 -7.60 -0.67 18.28
CA TYR A 70 -6.92 -1.84 18.82
C TYR A 70 -5.42 -1.77 18.54
N THR A 71 -4.62 -2.06 19.56
CA THR A 71 -3.15 -2.06 19.48
C THR A 71 -2.55 -3.09 20.45
N SER A 72 -1.23 -3.10 20.62
CA SER A 72 -0.49 -4.01 21.52
C SER A 72 0.43 -3.21 22.43
N LYS A 73 0.42 -3.50 23.74
CA LYS A 73 1.30 -2.83 24.73
C LYS A 73 2.76 -2.97 24.34
N LEU A 74 3.17 -4.20 24.00
CA LEU A 74 4.55 -4.51 23.59
C LEU A 74 4.95 -3.75 22.32
N PHE A 75 4.01 -3.59 21.38
CA PHE A 75 4.26 -2.80 20.18
C PHE A 75 4.46 -1.31 20.50
N ILE A 76 3.58 -0.73 21.32
CA ILE A 76 3.67 0.69 21.71
C ILE A 76 5.03 1.00 22.33
N GLU A 77 5.47 0.16 23.27
CA GLU A 77 6.77 0.30 23.92
C GLU A 77 7.93 0.22 22.92
N ARG A 78 7.98 -0.84 22.09
CA ARG A 78 9.06 -1.05 21.12
C ARG A 78 9.13 0.03 20.05
N ALA A 79 7.97 0.53 19.62
CA ALA A 79 7.87 1.59 18.62
C ALA A 79 7.95 3.00 19.22
N LYS A 80 8.09 3.12 20.55
CA LYS A 80 8.16 4.40 21.29
C LYS A 80 6.95 5.31 21.02
N LEU A 81 5.75 4.72 21.00
CA LEU A 81 4.50 5.39 20.65
C LEU A 81 3.71 5.90 21.88
N ASP A 82 4.30 5.89 23.07
CA ASP A 82 3.63 6.25 24.34
C ASP A 82 2.98 7.64 24.28
N ASN A 83 3.69 8.63 23.74
CA ASN A 83 3.17 9.98 23.60
C ASN A 83 1.99 10.03 22.62
N ALA A 84 2.07 9.29 21.51
CA ALA A 84 0.97 9.22 20.56
C ALA A 84 -0.28 8.57 21.18
N ILE A 85 -0.10 7.50 21.95
CA ILE A 85 -1.18 6.83 22.68
C ILE A 85 -1.80 7.73 23.74
N LYS A 86 -0.99 8.47 24.51
CA LYS A 86 -1.50 9.46 25.49
C LYS A 86 -2.39 10.51 24.82
N GLU A 87 -1.98 11.04 23.68
CA GLU A 87 -2.78 12.01 22.93
C GLU A 87 -4.06 11.40 22.36
N LEU A 88 -4.00 10.18 21.82
CA LEU A 88 -5.16 9.49 21.25
C LEU A 88 -6.19 9.09 22.33
N ASN A 89 -5.74 8.64 23.51
CA ASN A 89 -6.60 8.26 24.64
C ASN A 89 -7.47 9.42 25.16
N LYS A 90 -7.14 10.67 24.86
CA LYS A 90 -7.98 11.83 25.23
C LYS A 90 -9.34 11.82 24.52
N LYS A 91 -9.45 11.18 23.35
CA LYS A 91 -10.66 11.20 22.49
C LYS A 91 -11.13 9.82 22.03
N TYR A 92 -10.24 8.83 21.98
CA TYR A 92 -10.52 7.50 21.44
C TYR A 92 -10.37 6.43 22.51
N THR A 93 -11.18 5.37 22.43
CA THR A 93 -11.05 4.20 23.30
C THR A 93 -9.99 3.27 22.74
N ILE A 94 -8.91 3.05 23.48
CA ILE A 94 -7.81 2.16 23.07
C ILE A 94 -7.93 0.82 23.81
N TYR A 95 -8.01 -0.27 23.05
CA TYR A 95 -7.95 -1.63 23.58
C TYR A 95 -6.61 -2.28 23.25
N TYR A 96 -5.99 -2.88 24.27
CA TYR A 96 -4.78 -3.67 24.08
C TYR A 96 -5.14 -5.15 23.93
N LEU A 97 -4.52 -5.81 22.95
CA LEU A 97 -4.76 -7.23 22.69
C LEU A 97 -4.30 -8.13 23.85
N GLU A 98 -3.29 -7.69 24.62
CA GLU A 98 -2.83 -8.38 25.82
C GLU A 98 -3.93 -8.46 26.89
N ASP A 99 -4.68 -7.38 27.12
CA ASP A 99 -5.78 -7.35 28.10
C ASP A 99 -6.94 -8.27 27.68
N ILE A 100 -7.12 -8.48 26.38
CA ILE A 100 -8.11 -9.43 25.86
C ILE A 100 -7.62 -10.85 26.07
N LYS A 101 -6.33 -11.11 25.86
CA LYS A 101 -5.71 -12.43 26.05
C LYS A 101 -5.92 -12.95 27.48
N GLU A 102 -5.79 -12.07 28.48
CA GLU A 102 -6.03 -12.40 29.90
C GLU A 102 -7.48 -12.78 30.19
N LYS A 103 -8.44 -12.27 29.41
CA LYS A 103 -9.88 -12.57 29.56
C LYS A 103 -10.31 -13.84 28.84
N ILE A 104 -9.41 -14.52 28.12
CA ILE A 104 -9.74 -15.75 27.37
C ILE A 104 -9.95 -16.92 28.33
N SER A 105 -11.22 -17.26 28.56
CA SER A 105 -11.62 -18.44 29.32
C SER A 105 -11.63 -19.73 28.48
N ILE A 106 -11.63 -20.89 29.14
CA ILE A 106 -11.85 -22.20 28.51
C ILE A 106 -13.21 -22.23 27.78
N THR A 107 -14.25 -21.64 28.36
CA THR A 107 -15.58 -21.53 27.74
C THR A 107 -15.55 -20.75 26.43
N SER A 108 -14.76 -19.67 26.37
CA SER A 108 -14.57 -18.89 25.13
C SER A 108 -13.85 -19.71 24.06
N LYS A 109 -12.83 -20.49 24.44
CA LYS A 109 -12.11 -21.40 23.53
C LYS A 109 -13.01 -22.49 22.97
N ILE A 110 -13.80 -23.16 23.83
CA ILE A 110 -14.77 -24.18 23.40
C ILE A 110 -15.82 -23.57 22.47
N SER A 111 -16.37 -22.40 22.82
CA SER A 111 -17.32 -21.69 21.96
C SER A 111 -16.74 -21.37 20.58
N ALA A 112 -15.50 -20.86 20.53
CA ALA A 112 -14.81 -20.55 19.28
C ALA A 112 -14.54 -21.82 18.44
N PHE A 113 -14.16 -22.92 19.09
CA PHE A 113 -13.93 -24.21 18.45
C PHE A 113 -15.22 -24.77 17.83
N ILE A 114 -16.33 -24.78 18.57
CA ILE A 114 -17.63 -25.22 18.03
C ILE A 114 -18.06 -24.35 16.84
N LYS A 115 -17.88 -23.02 16.94
CA LYS A 115 -18.16 -22.10 15.82
C LYS A 115 -17.27 -22.37 14.61
N GLN A 116 -16.00 -22.73 14.81
CA GLN A 116 -15.08 -23.07 13.72
C GLN A 116 -15.54 -24.31 12.94
N LEU A 117 -16.01 -25.37 13.63
CA LEU A 117 -16.50 -26.59 12.99
C LEU A 117 -17.66 -26.32 12.02
N TYR A 118 -18.47 -25.30 12.31
CA TYR A 118 -19.61 -24.89 11.49
C TYR A 118 -19.46 -23.46 10.95
N VAL A 119 -18.23 -23.03 10.63
CA VAL A 119 -17.91 -21.61 10.35
C VAL A 119 -18.80 -21.00 9.27
N THR A 120 -19.03 -21.71 8.17
CA THR A 120 -19.88 -21.24 7.06
C THR A 120 -21.31 -21.03 7.52
N LYS A 121 -21.92 -22.03 8.18
CA LYS A 121 -23.28 -21.96 8.71
C LYS A 121 -23.41 -20.87 9.77
N TYR A 122 -22.41 -20.72 10.65
CA TYR A 122 -22.38 -19.68 11.67
C TYR A 122 -22.33 -18.29 11.03
N TYR A 123 -21.42 -18.07 10.08
CA TYR A 123 -21.27 -16.82 9.34
C TYR A 123 -22.56 -16.42 8.62
N TYR A 124 -23.17 -17.34 7.86
CA TYR A 124 -24.41 -17.05 7.12
C TYR A 124 -25.61 -16.74 8.03
N LYS A 125 -25.67 -17.32 9.24
CA LYS A 125 -26.70 -17.01 10.24
C LYS A 125 -26.56 -15.63 10.89
N GLN A 126 -25.39 -14.98 10.81
CA GLN A 126 -25.21 -13.67 11.43
C GLN A 126 -26.00 -12.59 10.69
N LYS A 127 -26.65 -11.69 11.43
CA LYS A 127 -27.29 -10.49 10.89
C LYS A 127 -26.26 -9.37 10.70
N ILE A 128 -25.37 -9.53 9.71
CA ILE A 128 -24.35 -8.56 9.30
C ILE A 128 -24.50 -8.28 7.81
N ASN A 129 -23.95 -7.15 7.35
CA ASN A 129 -23.84 -6.87 5.92
C ASN A 129 -22.86 -7.87 5.28
N LYS A 130 -23.32 -8.57 4.24
CA LYS A 130 -22.54 -9.55 3.46
C LYS A 130 -22.47 -9.17 1.98
N ASP A 131 -22.89 -7.95 1.65
CA ASP A 131 -22.78 -7.41 0.31
C ASP A 131 -21.29 -7.32 -0.07
N PRO A 132 -20.85 -7.98 -1.16
CA PRO A 132 -19.46 -7.89 -1.61
C PRO A 132 -19.05 -6.45 -1.98
N ASP A 133 -20.01 -5.58 -2.26
CA ASP A 133 -19.80 -4.18 -2.61
C ASP A 133 -19.80 -3.25 -1.37
N ALA A 134 -20.01 -3.80 -0.16
CA ALA A 134 -19.79 -3.08 1.08
C ALA A 134 -18.29 -2.91 1.40
N THR A 135 -17.96 -1.84 2.14
CA THR A 135 -16.58 -1.54 2.58
C THR A 135 -15.98 -2.70 3.38
N ALA A 136 -14.89 -3.27 2.88
CA ALA A 136 -14.11 -4.32 3.52
C ALA A 136 -12.96 -3.77 4.37
N VAL A 137 -12.37 -2.65 3.96
CA VAL A 137 -11.24 -2.00 4.64
C VAL A 137 -11.16 -0.53 4.27
N ILE A 138 -10.68 0.28 5.21
CA ILE A 138 -10.29 1.68 4.97
C ILE A 138 -8.77 1.79 5.12
N LEU A 139 -8.11 2.33 4.11
CA LEU A 139 -6.69 2.68 4.11
C LEU A 139 -6.53 4.20 4.07
N PHE A 140 -5.47 4.74 4.66
CA PHE A 140 -5.26 6.19 4.66
C PHE A 140 -4.09 6.58 3.76
N THR A 141 -4.30 7.59 2.90
CA THR A 141 -3.26 8.18 2.06
C THR A 141 -2.99 9.63 2.48
N SER A 142 -1.80 10.14 2.18
CA SER A 142 -1.44 11.54 2.41
C SER A 142 -2.32 12.45 1.54
N GLY A 143 -3.08 13.34 2.18
CA GLY A 143 -3.80 14.41 1.50
C GLY A 143 -2.91 15.63 1.23
N SER A 144 -3.35 16.50 0.34
CA SER A 144 -2.61 17.70 -0.10
C SER A 144 -2.42 18.78 0.99
N GLU A 145 -3.01 18.61 2.17
CA GLU A 145 -3.03 19.62 3.25
C GLU A 145 -2.74 18.99 4.64
N GLY A 146 -2.04 17.85 4.69
CA GLY A 146 -1.75 17.16 5.95
C GLY A 146 -2.97 16.47 6.60
N HIS A 147 -4.14 16.52 5.96
CA HIS A 147 -5.33 15.75 6.32
C HIS A 147 -5.36 14.44 5.54
N PRO A 148 -5.20 13.27 6.20
CA PRO A 148 -5.27 11.98 5.50
C PRO A 148 -6.65 11.75 4.89
N LYS A 149 -6.67 11.22 3.67
CA LYS A 149 -7.89 10.77 3.01
C LYS A 149 -8.09 9.29 3.32
N GLY A 150 -9.31 8.91 3.69
CA GLY A 150 -9.67 7.49 3.80
C GLY A 150 -10.05 6.94 2.44
N VAL A 151 -9.39 5.89 1.98
CA VAL A 151 -9.74 5.12 0.78
C VAL A 151 -10.55 3.92 1.22
N ALA A 152 -11.84 3.89 0.90
CA ALA A 152 -12.72 2.77 1.22
C ALA A 152 -12.70 1.74 0.08
N LEU A 153 -12.25 0.53 0.39
CA LEU A 153 -12.20 -0.59 -0.56
C LEU A 153 -13.24 -1.63 -0.18
N SER A 154 -13.99 -2.12 -1.16
CA SER A 154 -14.96 -3.20 -0.98
C SER A 154 -14.31 -4.59 -0.98
N HIS A 155 -15.07 -5.61 -0.59
CA HIS A 155 -14.62 -7.00 -0.72
C HIS A 155 -14.40 -7.36 -2.20
N ARG A 156 -15.30 -6.90 -3.07
CA ARG A 156 -15.17 -7.07 -4.53
C ARG A 156 -13.92 -6.41 -5.06
N ASN A 157 -13.56 -5.20 -4.61
CA ASN A 157 -12.35 -4.52 -5.09
C ASN A 157 -11.08 -5.34 -4.84
N LEU A 158 -10.91 -5.83 -3.61
CA LEU A 158 -9.74 -6.62 -3.20
C LEU A 158 -9.65 -7.96 -3.96
N LEU A 159 -10.77 -8.67 -4.07
CA LEU A 159 -10.85 -9.96 -4.77
C LEU A 159 -10.70 -9.83 -6.28
N SER A 160 -11.22 -8.74 -6.87
CA SER A 160 -11.06 -8.48 -8.30
C SER A 160 -9.61 -8.16 -8.63
N ASN A 161 -8.93 -7.38 -7.79
CA ASN A 161 -7.50 -7.11 -8.01
C ASN A 161 -6.65 -8.38 -7.83
N TYR A 162 -7.02 -9.29 -6.91
CA TYR A 162 -6.43 -10.63 -6.86
C TYR A 162 -6.66 -11.41 -8.16
N ALA A 163 -7.89 -11.45 -8.68
CA ALA A 163 -8.23 -12.14 -9.92
C ALA A 163 -7.49 -11.60 -11.15
N GLN A 164 -7.23 -10.29 -11.17
CA GLN A 164 -6.43 -9.62 -12.20
C GLN A 164 -4.94 -9.99 -12.11
N VAL A 165 -4.37 -9.91 -10.90
CA VAL A 165 -2.94 -10.16 -10.68
C VAL A 165 -2.60 -11.64 -10.84
N ARG A 166 -3.48 -12.57 -10.45
CA ARG A 166 -3.21 -14.01 -10.56
C ARG A 166 -3.02 -14.49 -12.01
N CYS A 167 -3.51 -13.73 -13.00
CA CYS A 167 -3.26 -13.99 -14.42
C CYS A 167 -1.80 -13.68 -14.83
N HIS A 168 -1.07 -12.93 -13.99
CA HIS A 168 0.30 -12.48 -14.24
C HIS A 168 1.30 -13.13 -13.28
N ILE A 169 0.94 -13.25 -12.00
CA ILE A 169 1.75 -13.85 -10.93
C ILE A 169 0.92 -14.92 -10.24
N GLU A 170 1.32 -16.17 -10.39
CA GLU A 170 0.65 -17.28 -9.72
C GLU A 170 1.05 -17.32 -8.24
N PHE A 171 0.07 -17.23 -7.35
CA PHE A 171 0.24 -17.54 -5.93
C PHE A 171 -0.23 -18.98 -5.70
N SER A 172 0.70 -19.86 -5.30
CA SER A 172 0.38 -21.26 -5.05
C SER A 172 0.65 -21.66 -3.59
N PRO A 173 0.06 -22.78 -3.11
CA PRO A 173 0.41 -23.35 -1.80
C PRO A 173 1.88 -23.77 -1.64
N SER A 174 2.62 -23.87 -2.75
CA SER A 174 4.07 -24.14 -2.75
C SER A 174 4.91 -22.88 -2.48
N ASP A 175 4.31 -21.69 -2.57
CA ASP A 175 5.01 -20.43 -2.40
C ASP A 175 5.04 -19.96 -0.95
N THR A 176 6.12 -19.25 -0.63
CA THR A 176 6.31 -18.58 0.65
C THR A 176 6.64 -17.11 0.39
N ILE A 177 5.75 -16.22 0.83
CA ILE A 177 5.89 -14.79 0.65
C ILE A 177 6.60 -14.22 1.87
N PHE A 178 7.69 -13.49 1.65
CA PHE A 178 8.32 -12.69 2.70
C PHE A 178 7.68 -11.29 2.71
N CYS A 179 6.71 -11.08 3.60
CA CYS A 179 5.93 -9.85 3.67
C CYS A 179 6.49 -8.90 4.74
N CYS A 180 7.38 -8.01 4.31
CA CYS A 180 7.95 -6.94 5.14
C CYS A 180 7.36 -5.55 4.85
N LEU A 181 6.55 -5.42 3.79
CA LEU A 181 5.86 -4.18 3.47
C LEU A 181 4.73 -3.90 4.47
N PRO A 182 4.57 -2.67 4.97
CA PRO A 182 3.59 -2.41 6.03
C PRO A 182 2.14 -2.71 5.62
N LEU A 183 1.41 -3.46 6.43
CA LEU A 183 0.01 -3.83 6.15
C LEU A 183 -1.00 -2.69 6.33
N TYR A 184 -0.56 -1.50 6.78
CA TYR A 184 -1.38 -0.28 6.72
C TYR A 184 -1.26 0.48 5.39
N HIS A 185 -0.47 -0.03 4.45
CA HIS A 185 -0.44 0.41 3.06
C HIS A 185 -1.04 -0.66 2.14
N SER A 186 -1.72 -0.25 1.07
CA SER A 186 -2.38 -1.17 0.11
C SER A 186 -1.41 -2.15 -0.53
N PHE A 187 -0.17 -1.74 -0.80
CA PHE A 187 0.84 -2.61 -1.39
C PHE A 187 1.24 -3.75 -0.44
N GLY A 188 1.44 -3.46 0.85
CA GLY A 188 1.65 -4.50 1.86
C GLY A 188 0.39 -5.32 2.13
N LEU A 189 -0.75 -4.65 2.33
CA LEU A 189 -2.01 -5.30 2.70
C LEU A 189 -2.54 -6.21 1.60
N ASN A 190 -2.76 -5.70 0.39
CA ASN A 190 -3.38 -6.52 -0.66
C ASN A 190 -2.34 -7.37 -1.39
N ALA A 191 -1.34 -6.76 -2.04
CA ALA A 191 -0.38 -7.52 -2.84
C ALA A 191 0.55 -8.41 -1.99
N GLY A 192 1.04 -7.89 -0.86
CA GLY A 192 1.96 -8.63 0.01
C GLY A 192 1.30 -9.64 0.95
N PHE A 193 -0.01 -9.54 1.21
CA PHE A 193 -0.68 -10.35 2.24
C PHE A 193 -1.99 -10.98 1.76
N LEU A 194 -3.03 -10.21 1.40
CA LEU A 194 -4.34 -10.78 1.09
C LEU A 194 -4.33 -11.61 -0.21
N MET A 195 -3.73 -11.11 -1.30
CA MET A 195 -3.66 -11.82 -2.58
C MET A 195 -2.95 -13.18 -2.44
N PRO A 196 -1.75 -13.29 -1.83
CA PRO A 196 -1.13 -14.58 -1.58
C PRO A 196 -1.96 -15.50 -0.69
N LEU A 197 -2.62 -14.93 0.33
CA LEU A 197 -3.47 -15.70 1.24
C LEU A 197 -4.67 -16.31 0.50
N PHE A 198 -5.29 -15.55 -0.42
CA PHE A 198 -6.37 -16.04 -1.28
C PHE A 198 -5.90 -17.14 -2.24
N GLY A 199 -4.65 -17.06 -2.72
CA GLY A 199 -3.99 -18.12 -3.49
C GLY A 199 -3.54 -19.33 -2.67
N GLY A 200 -3.72 -19.31 -1.35
CA GLY A 200 -3.33 -20.41 -0.46
C GLY A 200 -1.83 -20.48 -0.14
N ALA A 201 -1.06 -19.44 -0.48
CA ALA A 201 0.37 -19.39 -0.22
C ALA A 201 0.69 -19.16 1.27
N LYS A 202 1.90 -19.56 1.69
CA LYS A 202 2.41 -19.28 3.03
C LYS A 202 2.92 -17.84 3.09
N ILE A 203 2.70 -17.17 4.21
CA ILE A 203 3.11 -15.77 4.39
C ILE A 203 3.91 -15.66 5.68
N PHE A 204 5.13 -15.16 5.56
CA PHE A 204 5.94 -14.75 6.68
C PHE A 204 5.82 -13.24 6.87
N LEU A 205 5.20 -12.82 7.99
CA LEU A 205 5.05 -11.42 8.34
C LEU A 205 6.29 -10.93 9.09
N TYR A 206 6.95 -9.91 8.54
CA TYR A 206 8.11 -9.26 9.16
C TYR A 206 7.81 -7.78 9.46
N PRO A 207 8.12 -7.26 10.67
CA PRO A 207 7.58 -6.01 11.18
C PRO A 207 8.05 -4.75 10.45
N THR A 208 9.21 -4.78 9.78
CA THR A 208 9.79 -3.61 9.12
C THR A 208 10.58 -3.98 7.88
N PRO A 209 10.48 -3.23 6.77
CA PRO A 209 11.33 -3.47 5.59
C PRO A 209 12.76 -2.93 5.77
N LEU A 210 13.04 -2.19 6.85
CA LEU A 210 14.29 -1.43 7.03
C LEU A 210 15.47 -2.25 7.56
N ASP A 211 15.25 -3.50 7.96
CA ASP A 211 16.31 -4.37 8.49
C ASP A 211 17.15 -4.97 7.36
N TYR A 212 17.86 -4.10 6.64
CA TYR A 212 18.53 -4.44 5.37
C TYR A 212 19.56 -5.57 5.47
N ARG A 213 20.11 -5.83 6.67
CA ARG A 213 21.08 -6.91 6.93
C ARG A 213 20.40 -8.25 7.25
N VAL A 214 19.26 -8.21 7.95
CA VAL A 214 18.61 -9.42 8.49
C VAL A 214 17.67 -10.04 7.45
N ILE A 215 16.96 -9.21 6.69
CA ILE A 215 15.96 -9.66 5.71
C ILE A 215 16.55 -10.60 4.63
N PRO A 216 17.71 -10.31 4.01
CA PRO A 216 18.30 -11.21 3.01
C PRO A 216 18.56 -12.62 3.57
N GLU A 217 19.17 -12.71 4.75
CA GLU A 217 19.46 -13.98 5.41
C GLU A 217 18.17 -14.75 5.75
N LEU A 218 17.13 -14.06 6.21
CA LEU A 218 15.85 -14.69 6.52
C LEU A 218 15.11 -15.19 5.27
N ILE A 219 15.20 -14.48 4.14
CA ILE A 219 14.61 -14.93 2.87
C ILE A 219 15.17 -16.30 2.50
N PHE A 220 16.49 -16.46 2.59
CA PHE A 220 17.15 -17.74 2.36
C PHE A 220 16.70 -18.81 3.37
N LYS A 221 16.81 -18.52 4.67
CA LYS A 221 16.50 -19.47 5.75
C LYS A 221 15.07 -19.98 5.70
N LEU A 222 14.14 -19.12 5.31
CA LEU A 222 12.71 -19.45 5.21
C LEU A 222 12.33 -20.04 3.86
N ASN A 223 13.27 -20.16 2.92
CA ASN A 223 13.00 -20.54 1.53
C ASN A 223 11.87 -19.70 0.91
N ALA A 224 11.88 -18.39 1.18
CA ALA A 224 10.89 -17.50 0.59
C ALA A 224 11.07 -17.48 -0.94
N THR A 225 9.94 -17.51 -1.66
CA THR A 225 9.89 -17.60 -3.13
C THR A 225 9.43 -16.29 -3.77
N ILE A 226 8.78 -15.41 -3.02
CA ILE A 226 8.25 -14.14 -3.53
C ILE A 226 8.59 -13.02 -2.57
N LEU A 227 9.10 -11.91 -3.12
CA LEU A 227 9.38 -10.68 -2.39
C LEU A 227 8.81 -9.46 -3.14
N PHE A 228 8.02 -8.66 -2.43
CA PHE A 228 7.56 -7.35 -2.88
C PHE A 228 8.39 -6.26 -2.20
N GLY A 229 8.76 -5.23 -2.94
CA GLY A 229 9.60 -4.15 -2.42
C GLY A 229 9.51 -2.86 -3.22
N THR A 230 10.28 -1.86 -2.80
CA THR A 230 10.52 -0.63 -3.56
C THR A 230 11.96 -0.61 -4.06
N ASN A 231 12.29 0.33 -4.95
CA ASN A 231 13.66 0.56 -5.39
C ASN A 231 14.61 0.77 -4.21
N THR A 232 14.20 1.60 -3.25
CA THR A 232 14.96 1.89 -2.03
C THR A 232 15.27 0.62 -1.23
N PHE A 233 14.27 -0.24 -1.02
CA PHE A 233 14.47 -1.48 -0.26
C PHE A 233 15.35 -2.47 -1.01
N PHE A 234 15.13 -2.66 -2.31
CA PHE A 234 15.95 -3.56 -3.12
C PHE A 234 17.41 -3.11 -3.20
N LYS A 235 17.67 -1.81 -3.30
CA LYS A 235 19.03 -1.27 -3.23
C LYS A 235 19.67 -1.51 -1.85
N GLY A 236 18.93 -1.26 -0.78
CA GLY A 236 19.38 -1.53 0.60
C GLY A 236 19.70 -3.00 0.86
N TYR A 237 18.82 -3.91 0.44
CA TYR A 237 19.03 -5.35 0.56
C TYR A 237 20.24 -5.82 -0.25
N ALA A 238 20.35 -5.39 -1.50
CA ALA A 238 21.47 -5.78 -2.36
C ALA A 238 22.83 -5.35 -1.81
N HIS A 239 22.88 -4.22 -1.07
CA HIS A 239 24.11 -3.75 -0.44
C HIS A 239 24.65 -4.74 0.62
N TYR A 240 23.77 -5.35 1.43
CA TYR A 240 24.18 -6.24 2.53
C TYR A 240 24.09 -7.73 2.21
N ALA A 241 23.28 -8.14 1.22
CA ALA A 241 23.07 -9.55 0.89
C ALA A 241 24.32 -10.21 0.30
N ALA A 242 24.55 -11.48 0.64
CA ALA A 242 25.44 -12.36 -0.09
C ALA A 242 24.76 -12.87 -1.38
N ALA A 243 25.53 -13.30 -2.38
CA ALA A 243 25.01 -13.75 -3.67
C ALA A 243 23.93 -14.86 -3.57
N ASN A 244 24.03 -15.71 -2.53
CA ASN A 244 23.11 -16.83 -2.34
C ASN A 244 21.84 -16.47 -1.55
N ASP A 245 21.75 -15.30 -0.90
CA ASP A 245 20.66 -14.98 0.03
C ASP A 245 19.28 -14.95 -0.67
N PHE A 246 19.27 -14.63 -1.95
CA PHE A 246 18.04 -14.54 -2.74
C PHE A 246 17.80 -15.73 -3.67
N LYS A 247 18.64 -16.78 -3.63
CA LYS A 247 18.57 -17.90 -4.58
C LYS A 247 17.24 -18.66 -4.60
N THR A 248 16.45 -18.55 -3.54
CA THR A 248 15.14 -19.21 -3.40
C THR A 248 14.00 -18.40 -4.01
N LEU A 249 14.22 -17.12 -4.34
CA LEU A 249 13.21 -16.25 -4.93
C LEU A 249 12.94 -16.66 -6.38
N LYS A 250 11.66 -16.90 -6.68
CA LYS A 250 11.12 -17.08 -8.04
C LYS A 250 10.72 -15.74 -8.64
N TYR A 251 10.20 -14.83 -7.82
CA TYR A 251 9.67 -13.53 -8.26
C TYR A 251 10.10 -12.40 -7.31
N THR A 252 10.48 -11.27 -7.89
CA THR A 252 10.58 -10.01 -7.18
C THR A 252 9.81 -8.94 -7.92
N VAL A 253 9.02 -8.17 -7.18
CA VAL A 253 8.19 -7.11 -7.76
C VAL A 253 8.47 -5.79 -7.06
N ALA A 254 8.88 -4.79 -7.84
CA ALA A 254 9.01 -3.41 -7.42
C ALA A 254 7.70 -2.64 -7.67
N GLY A 255 7.27 -1.86 -6.69
CA GLY A 255 6.17 -0.92 -6.80
C GLY A 255 6.37 0.30 -5.92
N ALA A 256 5.36 1.17 -5.87
CA ALA A 256 5.29 2.42 -5.08
C ALA A 256 6.31 3.52 -5.44
N GLU A 257 7.45 3.17 -6.03
CA GLU A 257 8.50 4.08 -6.48
C GLU A 257 8.98 3.69 -7.89
N LYS A 258 9.65 4.63 -8.58
CA LYS A 258 10.34 4.33 -9.84
C LYS A 258 11.49 3.36 -9.56
N LEU A 259 11.58 2.28 -10.35
CA LEU A 259 12.71 1.36 -10.31
C LEU A 259 13.87 1.93 -11.14
N HIS A 260 15.06 1.98 -10.54
CA HIS A 260 16.22 2.57 -11.17
C HIS A 260 17.08 1.52 -11.90
N LYS A 261 17.72 1.93 -13.00
CA LYS A 261 18.56 1.06 -13.83
C LYS A 261 19.74 0.45 -13.06
N ASP A 262 20.33 1.22 -12.14
CA ASP A 262 21.43 0.76 -11.29
C ASP A 262 20.99 -0.42 -10.39
N THR A 263 19.78 -0.35 -9.86
CA THR A 263 19.20 -1.39 -9.00
C THR A 263 18.85 -2.63 -9.81
N ILE A 264 18.28 -2.47 -11.01
CA ILE A 264 18.03 -3.59 -11.94
C ILE A 264 19.32 -4.31 -12.27
N LYS A 265 20.35 -3.56 -12.70
CA LYS A 265 21.67 -4.11 -13.05
C LYS A 265 22.30 -4.84 -11.88
N LEU A 266 22.30 -4.23 -10.69
CA LEU A 266 22.86 -4.81 -9.48
C LEU A 266 22.21 -6.15 -9.13
N TRP A 267 20.88 -6.24 -9.18
CA TRP A 267 20.17 -7.48 -8.86
C TRP A 267 20.38 -8.57 -9.90
N GLN A 268 20.41 -8.19 -11.18
CA GLN A 268 20.69 -9.13 -12.27
C GLN A 268 22.12 -9.68 -12.20
N GLU A 269 23.13 -8.84 -11.94
CA GLU A 269 24.53 -9.25 -11.89
C GLU A 269 24.88 -10.03 -10.63
N LYS A 270 24.39 -9.60 -9.45
CA LYS A 270 24.77 -10.19 -8.16
C LYS A 270 23.96 -11.43 -7.80
N PHE A 271 22.69 -11.49 -8.20
CA PHE A 271 21.76 -12.53 -7.77
C PHE A 271 21.12 -13.30 -8.94
N ASN A 272 21.34 -12.88 -10.19
CA ASN A 272 20.66 -13.42 -11.37
C ASN A 272 19.13 -13.39 -11.25
N ILE A 273 18.58 -12.32 -10.65
CA ILE A 273 17.15 -12.13 -10.43
C ILE A 273 16.68 -10.89 -11.17
N LYS A 274 15.63 -11.07 -11.98
CA LYS A 274 14.90 -9.96 -12.61
C LYS A 274 13.91 -9.37 -11.61
N ILE A 275 13.91 -8.04 -11.52
CA ILE A 275 12.89 -7.29 -10.80
C ILE A 275 11.78 -6.91 -11.80
N LEU A 276 10.55 -7.36 -11.53
CA LEU A 276 9.37 -6.94 -12.27
C LEU A 276 8.88 -5.61 -11.72
N GLN A 277 8.73 -4.60 -12.57
CA GLN A 277 8.16 -3.33 -12.14
C GLN A 277 6.66 -3.30 -12.38
N GLY A 278 5.89 -2.87 -11.36
CA GLY A 278 4.47 -2.63 -11.45
C GLY A 278 4.07 -1.24 -10.96
N TYR A 279 2.86 -0.84 -11.33
CA TYR A 279 2.26 0.44 -10.98
C TYR A 279 0.85 0.24 -10.43
N GLY A 280 0.50 1.11 -9.50
CA GLY A 280 -0.74 1.04 -8.78
C GLY A 280 -0.85 2.13 -7.73
N VAL A 281 -2.07 2.41 -7.30
CA VAL A 281 -2.36 3.33 -6.19
C VAL A 281 -3.36 2.67 -5.24
N THR A 282 -3.49 3.17 -4.02
CA THR A 282 -4.39 2.58 -3.02
C THR A 282 -5.83 2.48 -3.52
N GLU A 283 -6.26 3.45 -4.31
CA GLU A 283 -7.57 3.62 -4.91
C GLU A 283 -7.91 2.56 -5.96
N THR A 284 -6.93 1.79 -6.42
CA THR A 284 -7.06 0.70 -7.40
C THR A 284 -6.69 -0.67 -6.81
N SER A 285 -6.62 -0.73 -5.48
CA SER A 285 -6.53 -1.93 -4.64
C SER A 285 -5.30 -2.87 -4.68
N PRO A 286 -4.04 -2.54 -5.02
CA PRO A 286 -3.54 -1.36 -5.67
C PRO A 286 -3.18 -1.54 -7.15
N VAL A 287 -3.05 -2.75 -7.67
CA VAL A 287 -2.33 -2.99 -8.93
C VAL A 287 -3.14 -2.55 -10.14
N ILE A 288 -2.55 -1.70 -10.98
CA ILE A 288 -3.09 -1.26 -12.28
C ILE A 288 -2.37 -1.95 -13.43
N SER A 289 -1.06 -2.12 -13.30
CA SER A 289 -0.21 -2.75 -14.32
C SER A 289 1.03 -3.40 -13.68
N VAL A 290 1.57 -4.43 -14.31
CA VAL A 290 2.84 -5.05 -13.90
C VAL A 290 3.52 -5.72 -15.09
N ASN A 291 4.85 -5.63 -15.15
CA ASN A 291 5.63 -6.42 -16.11
C ASN A 291 5.49 -7.91 -15.79
N ASP A 292 5.52 -8.74 -16.82
CA ASP A 292 5.51 -10.19 -16.67
C ASP A 292 6.90 -10.79 -16.97
N LEU A 293 7.19 -12.01 -16.45
CA LEU A 293 8.50 -12.64 -16.64
C LEU A 293 8.86 -12.87 -18.12
N LYS A 294 7.87 -13.06 -19.00
CA LYS A 294 8.07 -13.35 -20.42
C LYS A 294 8.14 -12.08 -21.26
N ARG A 295 7.45 -11.01 -20.84
CA ARG A 295 7.37 -9.70 -21.49
C ARG A 295 7.64 -8.62 -20.45
N ASN A 296 8.91 -8.54 -20.05
CA ASN A 296 9.42 -7.48 -19.18
C ASN A 296 10.11 -6.42 -20.04
N LYS A 297 9.58 -5.19 -20.07
CA LYS A 297 10.17 -4.08 -20.81
C LYS A 297 10.73 -3.05 -19.83
N GLU A 298 12.06 -2.94 -19.78
CA GLU A 298 12.76 -2.00 -18.89
C GLU A 298 12.25 -0.56 -19.08
N GLY A 299 12.05 0.16 -17.98
CA GLY A 299 11.53 1.53 -17.98
C GLY A 299 10.01 1.64 -18.15
N THR A 300 9.31 0.50 -18.21
CA THR A 300 7.84 0.44 -18.22
C THR A 300 7.34 -0.23 -16.94
N VAL A 301 6.06 -0.07 -16.64
CA VAL A 301 5.37 -0.69 -15.50
C VAL A 301 4.42 -1.81 -15.97
N GLY A 302 4.73 -2.41 -17.12
CA GLY A 302 3.93 -3.45 -17.76
C GLY A 302 2.71 -2.90 -18.49
N ARG A 303 1.72 -3.78 -18.66
CA ARG A 303 0.45 -3.48 -19.35
C ARG A 303 -0.68 -3.40 -18.33
N ILE A 304 -1.75 -2.69 -18.71
CA ILE A 304 -2.98 -2.61 -17.90
C ILE A 304 -3.47 -4.03 -17.57
N MET A 305 -3.86 -4.25 -16.32
CA MET A 305 -4.46 -5.49 -15.87
C MET A 305 -5.76 -5.79 -16.62
N GLU A 306 -6.06 -7.08 -16.78
CA GLU A 306 -7.31 -7.54 -17.39
C GLU A 306 -8.55 -6.96 -16.69
N ASP A 307 -9.66 -6.84 -17.43
CA ASP A 307 -10.92 -6.29 -16.91
C ASP A 307 -10.81 -4.84 -16.37
N MET A 308 -9.82 -4.08 -16.85
CA MET A 308 -9.72 -2.64 -16.64
C MET A 308 -9.84 -1.90 -17.96
N ASN A 309 -10.65 -0.84 -17.94
CA ASN A 309 -10.70 0.17 -18.98
C ASN A 309 -9.80 1.35 -18.59
N TYR A 310 -9.25 2.04 -19.58
CA TYR A 310 -8.44 3.24 -19.35
C TYR A 310 -8.59 4.23 -20.50
N TYR A 311 -8.20 5.48 -20.24
CA TYR A 311 -7.90 6.45 -21.27
C TYR A 311 -6.82 7.41 -20.80
N ILE A 312 -6.12 8.02 -21.76
CA ILE A 312 -5.17 9.10 -21.50
C ILE A 312 -5.90 10.42 -21.73
N LYS A 313 -5.99 11.24 -20.68
CA LYS A 313 -6.53 12.60 -20.75
C LYS A 313 -5.39 13.57 -21.06
N SER A 314 -5.50 14.28 -22.19
CA SER A 314 -4.51 15.28 -22.59
C SER A 314 -4.35 16.36 -21.52
N VAL A 315 -3.11 16.83 -21.33
CA VAL A 315 -2.78 17.94 -20.45
C VAL A 315 -2.05 19.00 -21.27
N GLU A 316 -2.51 20.23 -21.21
CA GLU A 316 -1.87 21.35 -21.89
C GLU A 316 -0.38 21.45 -21.49
N GLY A 317 0.51 21.61 -22.47
CA GLY A 317 1.96 21.70 -22.25
C GLY A 317 2.67 20.35 -22.06
N ILE A 318 1.98 19.21 -22.06
CA ILE A 318 2.59 17.87 -22.07
C ILE A 318 2.47 17.28 -23.48
N LYS A 319 3.61 17.20 -24.19
CA LYS A 319 3.66 16.72 -25.59
C LYS A 319 3.63 15.19 -25.73
N LYS A 320 4.10 14.46 -24.71
CA LYS A 320 4.18 13.00 -24.70
C LYS A 320 3.43 12.45 -23.49
N GLY A 321 2.43 11.60 -23.73
CA GLY A 321 1.56 11.05 -22.70
C GLY A 321 0.49 12.03 -22.21
N GLY A 322 -0.17 11.67 -21.11
CA GLY A 322 -1.21 12.48 -20.45
C GLY A 322 -1.66 11.84 -19.15
N ARG A 323 -2.68 12.39 -18.49
CA ARG A 323 -3.20 11.82 -17.24
C ARG A 323 -3.83 10.46 -17.48
N LEU A 324 -3.36 9.45 -16.74
CA LEU A 324 -3.92 8.12 -16.78
C LEU A 324 -5.23 8.09 -15.97
N VAL A 325 -6.33 7.78 -16.64
CA VAL A 325 -7.64 7.60 -16.02
C VAL A 325 -8.07 6.16 -16.23
N VAL A 326 -8.50 5.49 -15.17
CA VAL A 326 -8.80 4.06 -15.15
C VAL A 326 -10.19 3.77 -14.60
N LYS A 327 -10.78 2.67 -15.03
CA LYS A 327 -12.06 2.15 -14.52
C LYS A 327 -12.02 0.63 -14.53
N GLY A 328 -12.50 0.01 -13.47
CA GLY A 328 -12.47 -1.44 -13.33
C GLY A 328 -13.09 -1.88 -11.99
N PRO A 329 -13.23 -3.20 -11.77
CA PRO A 329 -13.82 -3.72 -10.55
C PRO A 329 -12.93 -3.53 -9.31
N ASN A 330 -11.65 -3.20 -9.49
CA ASN A 330 -10.67 -2.92 -8.44
C ASN A 330 -10.65 -1.45 -7.97
N ILE A 331 -11.45 -0.56 -8.58
CA ILE A 331 -11.54 0.85 -8.20
C ILE A 331 -12.33 0.99 -6.90
N MET A 332 -11.78 1.77 -5.96
CA MET A 332 -12.35 2.05 -4.64
C MET A 332 -13.83 2.48 -4.70
N LEU A 333 -14.53 2.30 -3.58
CA LEU A 333 -15.89 2.81 -3.40
C LEU A 333 -15.92 4.35 -3.37
N GLY A 334 -14.87 4.96 -2.83
CA GLY A 334 -14.74 6.40 -2.74
C GLY A 334 -13.80 6.85 -1.63
N TYR A 335 -13.59 8.17 -1.58
CA TYR A 335 -12.85 8.81 -0.50
C TYR A 335 -13.76 9.16 0.67
N LEU A 336 -13.25 8.98 1.89
CA LEU A 336 -13.68 9.68 3.09
C LEU A 336 -12.78 10.91 3.23
N LEU A 337 -13.38 12.10 3.29
CA LEU A 337 -12.66 13.37 3.38
C LEU A 337 -12.98 14.10 4.68
N HIS A 338 -12.04 14.92 5.16
CA HIS A 338 -12.19 15.66 6.42
C HIS A 338 -13.35 16.67 6.39
N ASN A 339 -13.69 17.21 5.22
CA ASN A 339 -14.78 18.17 5.03
C ASN A 339 -16.15 17.50 4.92
N SER A 340 -16.19 16.17 4.81
CA SER A 340 -17.43 15.38 4.84
C SER A 340 -17.18 14.04 5.55
N PRO A 341 -16.89 14.06 6.87
CA PRO A 341 -16.52 12.85 7.60
C PRO A 341 -17.60 11.77 7.52
N GLY A 342 -17.20 10.52 7.26
CA GLY A 342 -18.11 9.39 7.15
C GLY A 342 -18.91 9.30 5.84
N VAL A 343 -18.84 10.31 4.97
CA VAL A 343 -19.54 10.30 3.67
C VAL A 343 -18.57 9.90 2.57
N LEU A 344 -18.90 8.83 1.84
CA LEU A 344 -18.11 8.38 0.70
C LEU A 344 -18.29 9.33 -0.49
N GLN A 345 -17.18 9.67 -1.12
CA GLN A 345 -17.12 10.41 -2.38
C GLN A 345 -16.61 9.47 -3.47
N PRO A 346 -17.52 8.83 -4.24
CA PRO A 346 -17.13 7.94 -5.31
C PRO A 346 -16.33 8.66 -6.40
N PRO A 347 -15.39 7.98 -7.06
CA PRO A 347 -14.65 8.57 -8.16
C PRO A 347 -15.57 8.79 -9.37
N SER A 348 -15.40 9.93 -10.02
CA SER A 348 -16.12 10.31 -11.23
C SER A 348 -15.26 11.26 -12.05
N THR A 349 -15.40 11.20 -13.37
CA THR A 349 -14.80 12.17 -14.31
C THR A 349 -15.87 12.68 -15.28
N GLU A 350 -15.47 13.47 -16.26
CA GLU A 350 -16.31 13.85 -17.40
C GLU A 350 -16.89 12.64 -18.17
N ARG A 351 -16.30 11.44 -18.03
CA ARG A 351 -16.80 10.20 -18.64
C ARG A 351 -17.77 9.41 -17.73
N GLY A 352 -18.17 9.99 -16.61
CA GLY A 352 -19.15 9.43 -15.68
C GLY A 352 -18.53 8.74 -14.46
N SER A 353 -19.39 8.08 -13.69
CA SER A 353 -19.03 7.45 -12.42
C SER A 353 -18.15 6.21 -12.58
N GLY A 354 -17.30 5.98 -11.57
CA GLY A 354 -16.36 4.85 -11.51
C GLY A 354 -15.08 5.06 -12.31
N TRP A 355 -14.94 6.15 -13.06
CA TRP A 355 -13.66 6.56 -13.64
C TRP A 355 -12.83 7.26 -12.57
N TYR A 356 -11.62 6.76 -12.36
CA TYR A 356 -10.67 7.28 -11.40
C TYR A 356 -9.44 7.85 -12.12
N ASP A 357 -9.18 9.13 -11.91
CA ASP A 357 -7.99 9.81 -12.40
C ASP A 357 -6.85 9.62 -11.39
N THR A 358 -5.78 8.94 -11.81
CA THR A 358 -4.68 8.60 -10.90
C THR A 358 -3.84 9.81 -10.48
N GLY A 359 -3.98 10.92 -11.21
CA GLY A 359 -3.13 12.11 -11.07
C GLY A 359 -1.71 11.93 -11.59
N ASP A 360 -1.41 10.78 -12.21
CA ASP A 360 -0.10 10.48 -12.81
C ASP A 360 -0.15 10.65 -14.32
N ILE A 361 0.94 11.16 -14.88
CA ILE A 361 1.17 11.26 -16.32
C ILE A 361 1.79 9.95 -16.79
N ALA A 362 1.16 9.34 -17.79
CA ALA A 362 1.62 8.12 -18.40
C ALA A 362 1.63 8.23 -19.93
N ASP A 363 2.57 7.51 -20.53
CA ASP A 363 2.61 7.23 -21.97
C ASP A 363 2.38 5.75 -22.19
N ILE A 364 1.67 5.39 -23.25
CA ILE A 364 1.33 4.01 -23.57
C ILE A 364 1.75 3.76 -25.02
N ASP A 365 2.64 2.79 -25.21
CA ASP A 365 3.16 2.47 -26.52
C ASP A 365 2.20 1.58 -27.34
N LYS A 366 2.60 1.28 -28.58
CA LYS A 366 1.81 0.46 -29.53
C LYS A 366 1.57 -0.98 -29.05
N GLU A 367 2.39 -1.48 -28.13
CA GLU A 367 2.27 -2.82 -27.55
C GLU A 367 1.47 -2.79 -26.22
N GLY A 368 1.04 -1.62 -25.78
CA GLY A 368 0.27 -1.39 -24.56
C GLY A 368 1.10 -1.26 -23.30
N PHE A 369 2.44 -1.19 -23.40
CA PHE A 369 3.29 -0.97 -22.23
C PHE A 369 3.20 0.48 -21.76
N ILE A 370 3.09 0.63 -20.45
CA ILE A 370 2.91 1.93 -19.80
C ILE A 370 4.24 2.41 -19.25
N THR A 371 4.60 3.66 -19.53
CA THR A 371 5.68 4.37 -18.85
C THR A 371 5.08 5.50 -18.02
N ILE A 372 5.37 5.51 -16.71
CA ILE A 372 4.98 6.59 -15.81
C ILE A 372 6.02 7.71 -15.92
N LEU A 373 5.58 8.90 -16.34
CA LEU A 373 6.42 10.08 -16.57
C LEU A 373 6.51 10.99 -15.33
N GLY A 374 5.57 10.86 -14.40
CA GLY A 374 5.58 11.58 -13.12
C GLY A 374 4.17 11.91 -12.63
N ARG A 375 4.07 12.60 -11.50
CA ARG A 375 2.81 13.14 -10.96
C ARG A 375 2.46 14.44 -11.66
N ALA A 376 1.23 14.65 -12.11
CA ALA A 376 0.81 15.88 -12.77
C ALA A 376 1.08 17.15 -11.93
N LYS A 377 0.90 17.06 -10.60
CA LYS A 377 1.21 18.14 -9.65
C LYS A 377 2.72 18.40 -9.45
N ARG A 378 3.59 17.57 -10.02
CA ARG A 378 5.05 17.69 -9.98
C ARG A 378 5.61 18.09 -11.34
N PHE A 379 4.83 18.85 -12.10
CA PHE A 379 5.27 19.58 -13.28
C PHE A 379 5.10 21.07 -13.02
N ALA A 380 6.12 21.86 -13.33
CA ALA A 380 6.06 23.32 -13.31
C ALA A 380 5.84 23.86 -14.74
N LYS A 381 5.02 24.89 -14.89
CA LYS A 381 4.77 25.57 -16.17
C LYS A 381 5.85 26.63 -16.40
N ILE A 382 6.99 26.22 -16.96
CA ILE A 382 8.10 27.12 -17.28
C ILE A 382 7.95 27.60 -18.72
N GLY A 383 7.66 28.89 -18.92
CA GLY A 383 7.58 29.47 -20.27
C GLY A 383 6.52 28.83 -21.18
N GLY A 384 5.44 28.30 -20.60
CA GLY A 384 4.36 27.63 -21.34
C GLY A 384 4.55 26.11 -21.52
N GLU A 385 5.73 25.57 -21.22
CA GLU A 385 6.00 24.13 -21.26
C GLU A 385 5.92 23.53 -19.86
N MET A 386 5.41 22.30 -19.76
CA MET A 386 5.33 21.58 -18.48
C MET A 386 6.63 20.80 -18.25
N VAL A 387 7.44 21.27 -17.30
CA VAL A 387 8.75 20.68 -16.95
C VAL A 387 8.62 19.80 -15.71
N SER A 388 9.00 18.53 -15.82
CA SER A 388 8.92 17.56 -14.72
C SER A 388 9.98 17.85 -13.64
N LEU A 389 9.53 18.05 -12.41
CA LEU A 389 10.42 18.19 -11.24
C LEU A 389 11.21 16.90 -11.01
N SER A 390 10.58 15.75 -11.21
CA SER A 390 11.23 14.44 -11.00
C SER A 390 12.26 14.11 -12.06
N ALA A 391 12.10 14.62 -13.30
CA ALA A 391 13.14 14.50 -14.30
C ALA A 391 14.39 15.31 -13.91
N ALA A 392 14.21 16.52 -13.37
CA ALA A 392 15.31 17.32 -12.85
C ALA A 392 16.00 16.67 -11.63
N GLU A 393 15.23 16.06 -10.72
CA GLU A 393 15.78 15.28 -9.59
C GLU A 393 16.60 14.07 -10.08
N GLU A 394 16.16 13.39 -11.14
CA GLU A 394 16.85 12.25 -11.73
C GLU A 394 18.16 12.66 -12.41
N LEU A 395 18.16 13.76 -13.17
CA LEU A 395 19.39 14.35 -13.73
C LEU A 395 20.39 14.66 -12.62
N ALA A 396 19.95 15.30 -11.53
CA ALA A 396 20.80 15.59 -10.39
C ALA A 396 21.34 14.33 -9.69
N ALA A 397 20.53 13.29 -9.56
CA ALA A 397 20.98 12.03 -8.98
C ALA A 397 22.00 11.29 -9.87
N LEU A 398 21.95 11.47 -11.19
CA LEU A 398 22.92 10.93 -12.14
C LEU A 398 24.22 11.74 -12.14
N THR A 399 24.13 13.08 -12.11
CA THR A 399 25.29 13.99 -12.10
C THR A 399 26.02 13.96 -10.75
N TRP A 400 25.28 13.90 -9.64
CA TRP A 400 25.83 13.88 -8.27
C TRP A 400 25.40 12.61 -7.53
N PRO A 401 26.02 11.45 -7.82
CA PRO A 401 25.68 10.20 -7.16
C PRO A 401 25.80 10.29 -5.64
N GLN A 402 24.94 9.55 -4.92
CA GLN A 402 24.92 9.45 -3.46
C GLN A 402 24.51 10.73 -2.70
N THR A 403 24.08 11.78 -3.40
CA THR A 403 23.55 12.99 -2.77
C THR A 403 22.02 12.99 -2.81
N LYS A 404 21.37 13.51 -1.77
CA LYS A 404 19.92 13.70 -1.82
C LYS A 404 19.60 15.01 -2.51
N ASN A 405 18.66 14.92 -3.44
CA ASN A 405 18.24 15.99 -4.32
C ASN A 405 16.71 16.07 -4.27
N ALA A 406 16.16 17.28 -4.20
CA ALA A 406 14.73 17.52 -4.22
C ALA A 406 14.41 18.78 -5.02
N CYS A 407 13.43 18.69 -5.91
CA CYS A 407 12.93 19.83 -6.66
C CYS A 407 11.61 20.32 -6.05
N ILE A 408 11.52 21.63 -5.85
CA ILE A 408 10.27 22.33 -5.57
C ILE A 408 9.98 23.29 -6.70
N SER A 409 8.70 23.54 -6.95
CA SER A 409 8.29 24.65 -7.79
C SER A 409 7.86 25.82 -6.90
N ILE A 410 8.29 27.02 -7.25
CA ILE A 410 7.87 28.25 -6.62
C ILE A 410 7.39 29.24 -7.69
N ILE A 411 6.51 30.14 -7.29
CA ILE A 411 6.16 31.32 -8.08
C ILE A 411 7.04 32.46 -7.55
N ASP A 412 7.83 33.08 -8.43
CA ASP A 412 8.67 34.21 -8.07
C ASP A 412 7.87 35.52 -7.92
N GLU A 413 8.52 36.59 -7.47
CA GLU A 413 7.90 37.91 -7.28
C GLU A 413 7.32 38.52 -8.57
N ASN A 414 7.71 38.01 -9.75
CA ASN A 414 7.20 38.44 -11.05
C ASN A 414 6.13 37.48 -11.59
N GLU A 415 5.50 36.67 -10.72
CA GLU A 415 4.51 35.65 -11.06
C GLU A 415 5.01 34.58 -12.05
N ARG A 416 6.33 34.40 -12.16
CA ARG A 416 6.91 33.34 -13.00
C ARG A 416 7.15 32.11 -12.15
N GLU A 417 6.60 30.99 -12.61
CA GLU A 417 6.92 29.69 -12.02
C GLU A 417 8.37 29.33 -12.33
N ARG A 418 9.12 28.86 -11.33
CA ARG A 418 10.50 28.39 -11.41
C ARG A 418 10.66 27.07 -10.68
N ILE A 419 11.64 26.27 -11.09
CA ILE A 419 12.07 25.07 -10.36
C ILE A 419 13.29 25.42 -9.53
N ILE A 420 13.24 25.14 -8.23
CA ILE A 420 14.40 25.17 -7.34
C ILE A 420 14.80 23.74 -7.03
N LEU A 421 16.04 23.39 -7.38
CA LEU A 421 16.69 22.16 -6.96
C LEU A 421 17.45 22.41 -5.66
N VAL A 422 17.06 21.70 -4.60
CA VAL A 422 17.76 21.66 -3.31
C VAL A 422 18.58 20.39 -3.26
N THR A 423 19.86 20.48 -2.91
CA THR A 423 20.79 19.36 -2.90
C THR A 423 21.69 19.37 -1.66
N GLU A 424 22.02 18.17 -1.16
CA GLU A 424 23.06 17.99 -0.14
C GLU A 424 24.48 18.22 -0.69
N ASN A 425 24.67 18.24 -2.01
CA ASN A 425 25.96 18.52 -2.62
C ASN A 425 26.34 20.00 -2.47
N LYS A 426 27.24 20.31 -1.54
CA LYS A 426 27.73 21.68 -1.29
C LYS A 426 28.47 22.31 -2.47
N ASN A 427 28.99 21.49 -3.38
CA ASN A 427 29.74 21.94 -4.56
C ASN A 427 28.89 21.91 -5.83
N ALA A 428 27.59 21.67 -5.73
CA ALA A 428 26.70 21.58 -6.88
C ALA A 428 26.76 22.84 -7.74
N ASN A 429 26.99 22.65 -9.03
CA ASN A 429 26.96 23.71 -10.01
C ASN A 429 25.91 23.38 -11.07
N LEU A 430 24.99 24.32 -11.33
CA LEU A 430 23.94 24.15 -12.34
C LEU A 430 24.51 23.80 -13.73
N LYS A 431 25.74 24.21 -14.06
CA LYS A 431 26.40 23.89 -15.34
C LYS A 431 26.78 22.41 -15.50
N GLU A 432 26.73 21.63 -14.43
CA GLU A 432 27.01 20.19 -14.45
C GLU A 432 25.76 19.35 -14.76
N LEU A 433 24.57 19.96 -14.68
CA LEU A 433 23.27 19.39 -15.06
C LEU A 433 22.98 19.67 -16.54
#